data_AF-A0A9P5QQV3-F1
#
_entry.id   AF-A0A9P5QQV3-F1
#
_cell.length_a   1.000
_cell.length_b   1.000
_cell.length_c   1.000
_cell.angle_alpha   90.00
_cell.angle_beta   90.00
_cell.angle_gamma   90.00
#
_symmetry.space_group_name_H-M   'P 1'
#
loop_
_entity.id
_entity.type
_entity.pdbx_description
1 polymer ?
#
loop_
_entity_poly.entity_id
_entity_poly.type
_entity_poly.pdbx_seq_one_letter_code
_entity_poly.pdbx_strand_id
1 'polypeptide(L)'
;MATPRRVLSKGTSILKQAHLEQKCATSVLARYKHTTGGTRSTVQGNSAIRSEPTRSHHSFGCIEPSTAKSFPLLSVPGHYTQLPTTSSLQSIIFKRSIVTNHHFNTNKIVSCLEKNGYQRGQAEGIMRTIKALIGQHTTRIRKNMLTKGDLENESYLFKAALTELRTELQILRKNDAAALTNSQEIISREIDSLNQKLREDIANVKNDIAIDMNSRKSDVREEQKQLEIRIQSMSNHYMAQLGDMRTKMEAAKWEATRKGMMLIFVSATFVLLASRMFMSSKDEKVPDDYIDPYVNHANAQNNGDGMVPDSFVVSHRS
;
A
#
# COMPACT_ATOMS: atom_id res chain seq x y z
N MET A 1 9.32 -52.69 69.43
CA MET A 1 8.11 -52.23 68.72
C MET A 1 8.26 -50.75 68.42
N ALA A 2 8.11 -50.38 67.15
CA ALA A 2 8.46 -49.09 66.58
C ALA A 2 7.32 -48.04 66.68
N THR A 3 7.74 -46.76 66.67
CA THR A 3 7.11 -45.44 66.38
C THR A 3 5.76 -45.38 65.62
N PRO A 4 4.99 -44.23 65.57
CA PRO A 4 5.50 -42.84 65.52
C PRO A 4 4.67 -41.68 66.14
N ARG A 5 5.38 -40.63 66.60
CA ARG A 5 4.92 -39.22 66.63
C ARG A 5 5.90 -38.39 65.77
N ARG A 6 5.57 -38.16 64.49
CA ARG A 6 6.36 -37.26 63.62
C ARG A 6 5.51 -36.70 62.47
N VAL A 7 4.47 -35.93 62.78
CA VAL A 7 3.72 -35.15 61.78
C VAL A 7 3.33 -33.82 62.42
N LEU A 8 4.21 -32.82 62.41
CA LEU A 8 3.84 -31.41 62.70
C LEU A 8 4.94 -30.36 62.41
N SER A 9 6.09 -30.75 61.84
CA SER A 9 7.20 -29.81 61.55
C SER A 9 7.30 -29.40 60.07
N LYS A 10 6.70 -30.15 59.14
CA LYS A 10 6.79 -29.87 57.70
C LYS A 10 5.83 -28.79 57.18
N GLY A 11 4.74 -28.48 57.91
CA GLY A 11 3.73 -27.53 57.43
C GLY A 11 4.14 -26.05 57.47
N THR A 12 4.96 -25.66 58.44
CA THR A 12 5.34 -24.25 58.65
C THR A 12 6.46 -23.77 57.73
N SER A 13 7.27 -24.68 57.17
CA SER A 13 8.35 -24.34 56.24
C SER A 13 7.83 -24.08 54.82
N ILE A 14 6.77 -24.78 54.40
CA ILE A 14 6.18 -24.65 53.06
C ILE A 14 5.42 -23.32 52.95
N LEU A 15 4.74 -22.89 54.03
CA LEU A 15 4.05 -21.59 54.10
C LEU A 15 4.99 -20.38 54.10
N LYS A 16 6.19 -20.49 54.69
CA LYS A 16 7.19 -19.40 54.64
C LYS A 16 7.86 -19.30 53.26
N GLN A 17 8.01 -20.41 52.56
CA GLN A 17 8.61 -20.44 51.24
C GLN A 17 7.66 -19.87 50.16
N ALA A 18 6.37 -20.17 50.26
CA ALA A 18 5.35 -19.56 49.40
C ALA A 18 5.22 -18.03 49.60
N HIS A 19 5.36 -17.54 50.84
CA HIS A 19 5.26 -16.10 51.12
C HIS A 19 6.49 -15.29 50.66
N LEU A 20 7.67 -15.93 50.51
CA LEU A 20 8.87 -15.29 49.94
C LEU A 20 8.79 -15.20 48.40
N GLU A 21 8.29 -16.24 47.74
CA GLU A 21 8.06 -16.26 46.29
C GLU A 21 7.09 -15.14 45.85
N GLN A 22 6.04 -14.90 46.64
CA GLN A 22 5.04 -13.86 46.34
C GLN A 22 5.59 -12.43 46.53
N LYS A 23 6.54 -12.23 47.45
CA LYS A 23 7.24 -10.94 47.63
C LYS A 23 8.30 -10.69 46.55
N CYS A 24 8.95 -11.74 46.05
CA CYS A 24 9.94 -11.65 44.98
C CYS A 24 9.27 -11.26 43.64
N ALA A 25 8.17 -11.92 43.27
CA ALA A 25 7.43 -11.65 42.03
C ALA A 25 6.88 -10.21 41.95
N THR A 26 6.45 -9.65 43.10
CA THR A 26 5.93 -8.28 43.17
C THR A 26 7.04 -7.22 42.99
N SER A 27 8.28 -7.52 43.39
CA SER A 27 9.42 -6.60 43.25
C SER A 27 9.96 -6.52 41.81
N VAL A 28 9.85 -7.62 41.05
CA VAL A 28 10.29 -7.69 39.65
C VAL A 28 9.31 -6.97 38.72
N LEU A 29 8.00 -7.08 38.99
CA LEU A 29 6.96 -6.34 38.25
C LEU A 29 7.00 -4.82 38.50
N ALA A 30 7.41 -4.38 39.69
CA ALA A 30 7.56 -2.96 40.00
C ALA A 30 8.76 -2.31 39.27
N ARG A 31 9.80 -3.09 38.95
CA ARG A 31 11.01 -2.60 38.27
C ARG A 31 10.86 -2.52 36.75
N TYR A 32 9.90 -3.26 36.16
CA TYR A 32 9.58 -3.20 34.73
C TYR A 32 8.70 -1.99 34.34
N LYS A 33 7.91 -1.44 35.28
CA LYS A 33 7.03 -0.29 35.02
C LYS A 33 7.72 1.08 35.02
N HIS A 34 8.98 1.17 35.46
CA HIS A 34 9.71 2.44 35.51
C HIS A 34 10.54 2.75 34.25
N THR A 35 10.61 1.85 33.26
CA THR A 35 11.47 2.03 32.06
C THR A 35 10.70 2.40 30.79
N THR A 36 9.37 2.54 30.86
CA THR A 36 8.50 2.80 29.69
C THR A 36 7.63 4.04 29.83
N GLY A 37 8.12 5.06 30.55
CA GLY A 37 7.45 6.35 30.68
C GLY A 37 8.38 7.51 30.37
N GLY A 38 8.19 8.15 29.20
CA GLY A 38 8.43 9.59 29.07
C GLY A 38 9.31 10.07 27.92
N THR A 39 8.74 10.13 26.71
CA THR A 39 8.96 11.24 25.77
C THR A 39 7.70 11.48 24.95
N ARG A 40 6.79 12.33 25.49
CA ARG A 40 5.67 12.90 24.73
C ARG A 40 5.90 14.41 24.66
N SER A 41 6.56 14.87 23.61
CA SER A 41 6.54 16.28 23.23
C SER A 41 5.26 16.57 22.45
N THR A 42 4.47 17.46 23.04
CA THR A 42 3.36 18.21 22.46
C THR A 42 3.79 18.99 21.23
N VAL A 43 3.09 18.82 20.11
CA VAL A 43 2.89 19.87 19.11
C VAL A 43 1.41 19.98 18.81
N GLN A 44 0.92 21.18 19.07
CA GLN A 44 -0.45 21.67 18.97
C GLN A 44 -0.64 22.25 17.56
N GLY A 45 -1.70 21.86 16.86
CA GLY A 45 -2.02 22.36 15.52
C GLY A 45 -3.47 22.06 15.14
N ASN A 46 -4.29 23.10 15.17
CA ASN A 46 -5.73 23.11 14.92
C ASN A 46 -6.11 22.72 13.47
N SER A 47 -7.28 22.11 13.30
CA SER A 47 -8.46 22.77 12.69
C SER A 47 -9.58 21.76 12.39
N ALA A 48 -10.80 22.18 12.74
CA ALA A 48 -12.04 21.47 12.52
C ALA A 48 -12.64 21.86 11.17
N ILE A 49 -13.15 20.89 10.39
CA ILE A 49 -14.35 21.07 9.56
C ILE A 49 -15.17 19.78 9.57
N ARG A 50 -16.47 19.98 9.84
CA ARG A 50 -17.55 19.01 9.95
C ARG A 50 -18.22 18.81 8.58
N SER A 51 -18.48 17.57 8.19
CA SER A 51 -19.70 17.18 7.45
C SER A 51 -19.80 15.65 7.34
N GLU A 52 -20.88 15.11 7.92
CA GLU A 52 -21.52 13.84 7.57
C GLU A 52 -22.83 14.20 6.80
N PRO A 53 -23.62 13.27 6.21
CA PRO A 53 -23.52 11.80 6.23
C PRO A 53 -23.80 11.12 4.86
N THR A 54 -23.49 9.82 4.71
CA THR A 54 -24.52 8.80 4.44
C THR A 54 -23.98 7.36 4.52
N ARG A 55 -24.82 6.55 5.14
CA ARG A 55 -24.66 5.21 5.68
C ARG A 55 -24.89 4.14 4.62
N SER A 56 -23.95 3.20 4.47
CA SER A 56 -24.26 1.84 4.03
C SER A 56 -23.44 0.84 4.85
N HIS A 57 -24.16 -0.15 5.35
CA HIS A 57 -23.73 -1.10 6.36
C HIS A 57 -22.80 -2.13 5.75
N HIS A 58 -21.59 -2.28 6.28
CA HIS A 58 -20.88 -3.57 6.29
C HIS A 58 -20.10 -3.69 7.59
N SER A 59 -20.36 -4.80 8.29
CA SER A 59 -19.92 -5.13 9.64
C SER A 59 -18.42 -4.90 9.87
N PHE A 60 -18.13 -4.12 10.92
CA PHE A 60 -16.83 -4.10 11.58
C PHE A 60 -16.55 -5.48 12.20
N GLY A 61 -15.67 -6.24 11.57
CA GLY A 61 -14.95 -7.32 12.24
C GLY A 61 -13.84 -6.69 13.07
N CYS A 62 -14.02 -6.64 14.39
CA CYS A 62 -12.92 -6.43 15.32
C CYS A 62 -11.91 -7.57 15.12
N ILE A 63 -10.79 -7.29 14.47
CA ILE A 63 -9.63 -8.18 14.54
C ILE A 63 -8.97 -7.90 15.88
N GLU A 64 -9.28 -8.75 16.86
CA GLU A 64 -8.52 -8.87 18.11
C GLU A 64 -7.02 -8.86 17.82
N PRO A 65 -6.19 -8.26 18.69
CA PRO A 65 -4.78 -8.59 18.74
C PRO A 65 -4.67 -10.03 19.25
N SER A 66 -4.73 -10.97 18.32
CA SER A 66 -4.60 -12.39 18.61
C SER A 66 -3.26 -12.66 19.25
N THR A 67 -3.34 -13.10 20.50
CA THR A 67 -2.37 -13.91 21.23
C THR A 67 -0.92 -13.44 21.17
N ALA A 68 -0.53 -12.69 22.21
CA ALA A 68 0.79 -12.82 22.80
C ALA A 68 0.99 -14.29 23.19
N LYS A 69 1.49 -15.09 22.23
CA LYS A 69 1.99 -16.43 22.52
C LYS A 69 3.16 -16.22 23.45
N SER A 70 2.90 -16.52 24.73
CA SER A 70 3.92 -16.82 25.71
C SER A 70 4.94 -17.73 25.05
N PHE A 71 6.10 -17.18 24.70
CA PHE A 71 7.22 -18.03 24.37
C PHE A 71 7.48 -18.86 25.64
N PRO A 72 7.47 -20.20 25.55
CA PRO A 72 7.82 -21.00 26.69
C PRO A 72 9.23 -20.54 27.09
N LEU A 73 9.41 -20.21 28.36
CA LEU A 73 10.73 -20.25 28.95
C LEU A 73 11.24 -21.65 28.64
N LEU A 74 12.11 -21.74 27.62
CA LEU A 74 12.75 -22.98 27.29
C LEU A 74 13.63 -23.26 28.51
N SER A 75 13.10 -24.10 29.41
CA SER A 75 13.86 -24.75 30.45
C SER A 75 14.90 -25.58 29.71
N VAL A 76 16.03 -24.95 29.40
CA VAL A 76 17.20 -25.66 28.92
C VAL A 76 17.55 -26.63 30.05
N PRO A 77 17.49 -27.96 29.83
CA PRO A 77 17.90 -28.91 30.84
C PRO A 77 19.33 -28.56 31.23
N GLY A 78 19.61 -28.59 32.53
CA GLY A 78 20.92 -28.30 33.12
C GLY A 78 22.03 -29.14 32.51
N HIS A 79 22.47 -28.76 31.32
CA HIS A 79 23.77 -29.07 30.80
C HIS A 79 24.63 -27.92 31.27
N TYR A 80 25.18 -28.10 32.45
CA TYR A 80 26.49 -27.59 32.77
C TYR A 80 27.41 -28.12 31.67
N THR A 81 27.52 -27.40 30.55
CA THR A 81 28.57 -27.65 29.59
C THR A 81 29.84 -27.44 30.39
N GLN A 82 30.48 -28.55 30.75
CA GLN A 82 31.79 -28.55 31.36
C GLN A 82 32.69 -27.77 30.39
N LEU A 83 32.96 -26.51 30.72
CA LEU A 83 34.00 -25.74 30.08
C LEU A 83 35.33 -26.33 30.57
N PRO A 84 36.36 -26.35 29.71
CA PRO A 84 37.57 -27.10 29.96
C PRO A 84 38.15 -26.59 31.27
N THR A 85 38.46 -27.55 32.15
CA THR A 85 39.30 -27.34 33.32
C THR A 85 40.40 -26.36 32.95
N THR A 86 40.26 -25.10 33.38
CA THR A 86 41.36 -24.14 33.40
C THR A 86 42.25 -24.54 34.57
N SER A 87 42.83 -25.74 34.49
CA SER A 87 43.89 -26.23 35.34
C SER A 87 45.19 -25.42 35.13
N SER A 88 45.23 -24.55 34.11
CA SER A 88 46.43 -23.78 33.75
C SER A 88 46.57 -22.42 34.42
N LEU A 89 45.55 -21.84 35.06
CA LEU A 89 45.70 -20.60 35.86
C LEU A 89 45.74 -20.84 37.37
N GLN A 90 46.10 -22.06 37.80
CA GLN A 90 46.36 -22.35 39.21
C GLN A 90 47.78 -21.97 39.67
N SER A 91 48.67 -21.59 38.75
CA SER A 91 50.12 -21.50 39.06
C SER A 91 50.64 -20.12 39.42
N ILE A 92 49.86 -19.04 39.29
CA ILE A 92 50.39 -17.66 39.47
C ILE A 92 50.09 -17.06 40.85
N ILE A 93 49.26 -17.71 41.68
CA ILE A 93 48.98 -17.20 43.03
C ILE A 93 50.06 -17.66 44.01
N PHE A 94 51.16 -16.92 44.01
CA PHE A 94 52.03 -16.68 45.16
C PHE A 94 52.43 -17.92 45.96
N LYS A 95 53.29 -18.78 45.37
CA LYS A 95 54.19 -19.66 46.14
C LYS A 95 55.24 -18.83 46.89
N ARG A 96 54.84 -17.86 47.72
CA ARG A 96 55.73 -17.34 48.75
C ARG A 96 55.63 -18.31 49.92
N SER A 97 56.56 -19.25 49.95
CA SER A 97 56.90 -19.97 51.17
C SER A 97 57.22 -18.90 52.21
N ILE A 98 56.32 -18.67 53.16
CA ILE A 98 56.68 -17.98 54.38
C ILE A 98 57.60 -18.98 55.07
N VAL A 99 58.90 -18.74 54.95
CA VAL A 99 59.94 -19.49 55.66
C VAL A 99 59.63 -19.41 57.14
N THR A 100 58.99 -20.44 57.67
CA THR A 100 58.75 -20.62 59.10
C THR A 100 60.05 -21.09 59.71
N ASN A 101 60.97 -20.17 60.03
CA ASN A 101 62.06 -20.45 60.96
C ASN A 101 62.71 -19.15 61.45
N HIS A 102 61.96 -18.36 62.22
CA HIS A 102 62.57 -17.36 63.10
C HIS A 102 62.40 -17.83 64.55
N HIS A 103 63.25 -18.77 64.97
CA HIS A 103 63.37 -19.09 66.39
C HIS A 103 64.01 -17.89 67.09
N PHE A 104 63.19 -17.15 67.83
CA PHE A 104 63.65 -16.02 68.63
C PHE A 104 64.53 -16.53 69.78
N ASN A 105 65.85 -16.42 69.60
CA ASN A 105 66.85 -16.98 70.50
C ASN A 105 67.08 -16.06 71.71
N THR A 106 66.28 -16.26 72.75
CA THR A 106 66.32 -15.54 74.03
C THR A 106 67.74 -15.53 74.64
N ASN A 107 68.42 -16.68 74.68
CA ASN A 107 69.75 -16.80 75.32
C ASN A 107 70.84 -16.01 74.60
N LYS A 108 70.82 -15.95 73.26
CA LYS A 108 71.86 -15.24 72.48
C LYS A 108 71.85 -13.74 72.75
N ILE A 109 70.65 -13.16 72.90
CA ILE A 109 70.50 -11.73 73.17
C ILE A 109 70.89 -11.41 74.60
N VAL A 110 70.53 -12.25 75.59
CA VAL A 110 70.97 -12.04 76.98
C VAL A 110 72.50 -12.12 77.09
N SER A 111 73.14 -13.14 76.49
CA SER A 111 74.60 -13.25 76.47
C SER A 111 75.29 -12.13 75.69
N CYS A 112 74.64 -11.54 74.68
CA CYS A 112 75.16 -10.36 73.99
C CYS A 112 75.10 -9.12 74.88
N LEU A 113 74.00 -8.92 75.62
CA LEU A 113 73.85 -7.80 76.55
C LEU A 113 74.85 -7.90 77.70
N GLU A 114 75.10 -9.10 78.24
CA GLU A 114 76.13 -9.32 79.26
C GLU A 114 77.54 -8.96 78.78
N LYS A 115 77.89 -9.33 77.54
CA LYS A 115 79.19 -9.00 76.94
C LYS A 115 79.40 -7.49 76.73
N ASN A 116 78.31 -6.72 76.64
CA ASN A 116 78.33 -5.26 76.49
C ASN A 116 78.23 -4.50 77.82
N GLY A 117 78.45 -5.18 78.96
CA GLY A 117 78.54 -4.55 80.28
C GLY A 117 77.21 -4.41 81.03
N TYR A 118 76.13 -5.04 80.57
CA TYR A 118 74.85 -5.05 81.30
C TYR A 118 74.82 -6.14 82.38
N GLN A 119 74.27 -5.82 83.55
CA GLN A 119 74.04 -6.80 84.60
C GLN A 119 72.98 -7.82 84.16
N ARG A 120 73.12 -9.10 84.57
CA ARG A 120 72.19 -10.19 84.21
C ARG A 120 70.71 -9.80 84.38
N GLY A 121 70.35 -9.18 85.50
CA GLY A 121 68.98 -8.75 85.79
C GLY A 121 68.44 -7.72 84.80
N GLN A 122 69.28 -6.77 84.36
CA GLN A 122 68.91 -5.76 83.37
C GLN A 122 68.79 -6.37 81.97
N ALA A 123 69.73 -7.25 81.59
CA ALA A 123 69.70 -7.97 80.32
C ALA A 123 68.45 -8.87 80.19
N GLU A 124 68.06 -9.56 81.26
CA GLU A 124 66.82 -10.34 81.31
C GLU A 124 65.56 -9.46 81.25
N GLY A 125 65.57 -8.29 81.90
CA GLY A 125 64.46 -7.33 81.84
C GLY A 125 64.21 -6.83 80.41
N ILE A 126 65.26 -6.39 79.72
CA ILE A 126 65.18 -5.92 78.32
C ILE A 126 64.68 -7.04 77.41
N MET A 127 65.20 -8.26 77.58
CA MET A 127 64.77 -9.44 76.83
C MET A 127 63.28 -9.73 77.02
N ARG A 128 62.77 -9.72 78.26
CA ARG A 128 61.35 -9.95 78.55
C ARG A 128 60.47 -8.92 77.84
N THR A 129 60.89 -7.65 77.83
CA THR A 129 60.19 -6.57 77.12
C THR A 129 60.19 -6.78 75.60
N ILE A 130 61.32 -7.13 75.00
CA ILE A 130 61.42 -7.41 73.55
C ILE A 130 60.54 -8.61 73.18
N LYS A 131 60.58 -9.68 73.97
CA LYS A 131 59.73 -10.87 73.76
C LYS A 131 58.23 -10.51 73.83
N ALA A 132 57.84 -9.68 74.79
CA ALA A 132 56.47 -9.19 74.93
C ALA A 132 56.04 -8.35 73.73
N LEU A 133 56.89 -7.41 73.28
CA LEU A 133 56.63 -6.55 72.12
C LEU A 133 56.48 -7.38 70.84
N ILE A 134 57.40 -8.31 70.57
CA ILE A 134 57.32 -9.21 69.41
C ILE A 134 56.05 -10.07 69.50
N GLY A 135 55.69 -10.57 70.67
CA GLY A 135 54.44 -11.31 70.88
C GLY A 135 53.20 -10.48 70.55
N GLN A 136 53.16 -9.22 71.00
CA GLN A 136 52.07 -8.28 70.71
C GLN A 136 51.97 -7.97 69.21
N HIS A 137 53.09 -7.63 68.57
CA HIS A 137 53.13 -7.33 67.14
C HIS A 137 52.78 -8.55 66.27
N THR A 138 53.28 -9.73 66.62
CA THR A 138 52.96 -10.98 65.90
C THR A 138 51.48 -11.30 66.01
N THR A 139 50.88 -11.10 67.19
CA THR A 139 49.44 -11.32 67.39
C THR A 139 48.61 -10.30 66.61
N ARG A 140 49.04 -9.03 66.55
CA ARG A 140 48.39 -7.99 65.74
C ARG A 140 48.48 -8.29 64.26
N ILE A 141 49.64 -8.72 63.75
CA ILE A 141 49.83 -9.10 62.35
C ILE A 141 48.98 -10.31 62.02
N ARG A 142 48.97 -11.36 62.86
CA ARG A 142 48.11 -12.54 62.64
C ARG A 142 46.62 -12.21 62.59
N LYS A 143 46.15 -11.19 63.33
CA LYS A 143 44.76 -10.73 63.27
C LYS A 143 44.39 -10.03 61.96
N ASN A 144 45.36 -9.38 61.32
CA ASN A 144 45.17 -8.65 60.05
C ASN A 144 45.60 -9.46 58.81
N MET A 145 46.22 -10.63 59.02
CA MET A 145 46.67 -11.49 57.96
C MET A 145 45.56 -12.47 57.61
N LEU A 146 45.15 -12.49 56.34
CA LEU A 146 44.21 -13.49 55.86
C LEU A 146 44.89 -14.86 55.83
N THR A 147 44.17 -15.90 56.29
CA THR A 147 44.63 -17.27 56.14
C THR A 147 44.60 -17.65 54.66
N LYS A 148 45.46 -18.58 54.23
CA LYS A 148 45.40 -19.10 52.85
C LYS A 148 44.02 -19.66 52.50
N GLY A 149 43.37 -20.36 53.44
CA GLY A 149 42.01 -20.87 53.24
C GLY A 149 40.96 -19.78 53.05
N ASP A 150 41.05 -18.67 53.79
CA ASP A 150 40.13 -17.54 53.66
C ASP A 150 40.31 -16.87 52.28
N LEU A 151 41.56 -16.67 51.85
CA LEU A 151 41.87 -16.12 50.53
C LEU A 151 41.36 -17.02 49.40
N GLU A 152 41.57 -18.33 49.53
CA GLU A 152 41.08 -19.32 48.58
C GLU A 152 39.55 -19.28 48.51
N ASN A 153 38.85 -19.30 49.64
CA ASN A 153 37.39 -19.22 49.71
C ASN A 153 36.82 -17.96 49.06
N GLU A 154 37.35 -16.77 49.39
CA GLU A 154 36.93 -15.52 48.76
C GLU A 154 37.20 -15.53 47.24
N SER A 155 38.32 -16.12 46.81
CA SER A 155 38.62 -16.26 45.38
C SER A 155 37.64 -17.20 44.68
N TYR A 156 37.15 -18.25 45.36
CA TYR A 156 36.14 -19.17 44.83
C TYR A 156 34.79 -18.46 44.68
N LEU A 157 34.35 -17.72 45.70
CA LEU A 157 33.09 -16.95 45.64
C LEU A 157 33.14 -15.90 44.53
N PHE A 158 34.25 -15.17 44.42
CA PHE A 158 34.43 -14.18 43.36
C PHE A 158 34.39 -14.81 41.96
N LYS A 159 35.06 -15.95 41.77
CA LYS A 159 35.02 -16.70 40.49
C LYS A 159 33.62 -17.22 40.17
N ALA A 160 32.87 -17.67 41.17
CA ALA A 160 31.49 -18.10 40.99
C ALA A 160 30.61 -16.92 40.52
N ALA A 161 30.69 -15.77 41.20
CA ALA A 161 29.95 -14.56 40.82
C ALA A 161 30.32 -14.04 39.42
N LEU A 162 31.61 -14.09 39.05
CA LEU A 162 32.05 -13.73 37.70
C LEU A 162 31.51 -14.68 36.63
N THR A 163 31.41 -15.97 36.94
CA THR A 163 30.86 -16.97 36.02
C THR A 163 29.36 -16.73 35.84
N GLU A 164 28.63 -16.46 36.92
CA GLU A 164 27.22 -16.09 36.89
C GLU A 164 26.99 -14.83 36.04
N LEU A 165 27.70 -13.73 36.33
CA LEU A 165 27.63 -12.50 35.54
C LEU A 165 27.94 -12.72 34.05
N ARG A 166 28.93 -13.56 33.74
CA ARG A 166 29.29 -13.89 32.36
C ARG A 166 28.14 -14.63 31.67
N THR A 167 27.50 -15.57 32.36
CA THR A 167 26.35 -16.31 31.81
C THR A 167 25.14 -15.40 31.60
N GLU A 168 24.83 -14.52 32.55
CA GLU A 168 23.77 -13.52 32.41
C GLU A 168 24.02 -12.60 31.21
N LEU A 169 25.25 -12.07 31.09
CA LEU A 169 25.63 -11.22 29.96
C LEU A 169 25.53 -11.96 28.63
N GLN A 170 25.88 -13.26 28.60
CA GLN A 170 25.76 -14.07 27.40
C GLN A 170 24.29 -14.30 27.01
N ILE A 171 23.40 -14.51 27.98
CA ILE A 171 21.96 -14.64 27.76
C ILE A 171 21.40 -13.32 27.24
N LEU A 172 21.75 -12.20 27.87
CA LEU A 172 21.33 -10.87 27.44
C LEU A 172 21.75 -10.59 26.00
N ARG A 173 23.02 -10.84 25.65
CA ARG A 173 23.50 -10.67 24.27
C ARG A 173 22.78 -11.55 23.26
N LYS A 174 22.42 -12.78 23.61
CA LYS A 174 21.63 -13.67 22.74
C LYS A 174 20.22 -13.15 22.56
N ASN A 175 19.60 -12.61 23.62
CA ASN A 175 18.28 -11.99 23.55
C ASN A 175 18.31 -10.75 22.65
N ASP A 176 19.27 -9.85 22.86
CA ASP A 176 19.42 -8.65 22.03
C ASP A 176 19.66 -9.01 20.56
N ALA A 177 20.50 -10.00 20.29
CA ALA A 177 20.72 -10.49 18.93
C ALA A 177 19.41 -11.03 18.32
N ALA A 178 18.63 -11.83 19.07
CA ALA A 178 17.34 -12.33 18.60
C ALA A 178 16.30 -11.21 18.40
N ALA A 179 16.30 -10.19 19.26
CA ALA A 179 15.43 -9.02 19.11
C ALA A 179 15.80 -8.22 17.84
N LEU A 180 17.10 -8.04 17.58
CA LEU A 180 17.58 -7.38 16.37
C LEU A 180 17.21 -8.17 15.12
N THR A 181 17.41 -9.49 15.08
CA THR A 181 17.01 -10.31 13.93
C THR A 181 15.50 -10.26 13.70
N ASN A 182 14.70 -10.29 14.76
CA ASN A 182 13.25 -10.14 14.65
C ASN A 182 12.85 -8.78 14.08
N SER A 183 13.48 -7.70 14.55
CA SER A 183 13.21 -6.34 14.02
C SER A 183 13.61 -6.23 12.55
N GLN A 184 14.72 -6.84 12.15
CA GLN A 184 15.17 -6.90 10.77
C GLN A 184 14.17 -7.65 9.88
N GLU A 185 13.67 -8.80 10.33
CA GLU A 185 12.66 -9.55 9.59
C GLU A 185 11.35 -8.78 9.43
N ILE A 186 10.91 -8.06 10.48
CA ILE A 186 9.71 -7.23 10.42
C ILE A 186 9.89 -6.11 9.38
N ILE A 187 11.00 -5.37 9.45
CA ILE A 187 11.30 -4.29 8.49
C ILE A 187 11.37 -4.85 7.06
N SER A 188 11.97 -6.03 6.86
CA SER A 188 12.01 -6.67 5.54
C SER A 188 10.60 -6.98 5.02
N ARG A 189 9.73 -7.55 5.86
CA ARG A 189 8.33 -7.83 5.49
C ARG A 189 7.54 -6.56 5.18
N GLU A 190 7.79 -5.48 5.92
CA GLU A 190 7.17 -4.17 5.66
C GLU A 190 7.62 -3.59 4.32
N ILE A 191 8.91 -3.71 3.98
CA ILE A 191 9.45 -3.31 2.67
C ILE A 191 8.79 -4.12 1.54
N ASP A 192 8.66 -5.43 1.71
CA ASP A 192 8.04 -6.30 0.70
C ASP A 192 6.55 -5.96 0.52
N SER A 193 5.83 -5.74 1.63
CA SER A 193 4.43 -5.31 1.60
C SER A 193 4.25 -3.96 0.90
N LEU A 194 5.13 -2.99 1.18
CA LEU A 194 5.09 -1.67 0.56
C LEU A 194 5.39 -1.76 -0.94
N ASN A 195 6.36 -2.58 -1.34
CA ASN A 195 6.66 -2.82 -2.75
C ASN A 195 5.48 -3.47 -3.48
N GLN A 196 4.78 -4.41 -2.85
CA GLN A 196 3.60 -5.03 -3.44
C GLN A 196 2.49 -3.99 -3.66
N LYS A 197 2.19 -3.17 -2.65
CA LYS A 197 1.20 -2.09 -2.75
C LYS A 197 1.57 -1.11 -3.86
N LEU A 198 2.82 -0.67 -3.92
CA LEU A 198 3.29 0.25 -4.95
C LEU A 198 3.16 -0.36 -6.36
N ARG A 199 3.42 -1.66 -6.52
CA ARG A 199 3.21 -2.36 -7.80
C ARG A 199 1.73 -2.44 -8.18
N GLU A 200 0.87 -2.70 -7.22
CA GLU A 200 -0.59 -2.69 -7.41
C GLU A 200 -1.08 -1.29 -7.79
N ASP A 201 -0.66 -0.25 -7.08
CA ASP A 201 -1.00 1.14 -7.38
C ASP A 201 -0.52 1.55 -8.78
N ILE A 202 0.70 1.17 -9.17
CA ILE A 202 1.19 1.40 -10.54
C ILE A 202 0.34 0.66 -11.57
N ALA A 203 -0.04 -0.59 -11.29
CA ALA A 203 -0.88 -1.37 -12.19
C ALA A 203 -2.28 -0.76 -12.33
N ASN A 204 -2.86 -0.29 -11.21
CA ASN A 204 -4.15 0.40 -11.18
C ASN A 204 -4.08 1.70 -11.98
N VAL A 205 -3.10 2.57 -11.72
CA VAL A 205 -2.91 3.82 -12.48
C VAL A 205 -2.71 3.54 -13.96
N LYS A 206 -1.96 2.50 -14.32
CA LYS A 206 -1.79 2.10 -15.73
C LYS A 206 -3.11 1.65 -16.36
N ASN A 207 -3.92 0.90 -15.63
CA ASN A 207 -5.25 0.48 -16.10
C ASN A 207 -6.18 1.68 -16.25
N ASP A 208 -6.18 2.60 -15.29
CA ASP A 208 -6.98 3.83 -15.33
C ASP A 208 -6.61 4.69 -16.55
N ILE A 209 -5.31 4.84 -16.84
CA ILE A 209 -4.83 5.53 -18.05
C ILE A 209 -5.32 4.81 -19.32
N ALA A 210 -5.27 3.48 -19.35
CA ALA A 210 -5.75 2.71 -20.50
C ALA A 210 -7.26 2.87 -20.71
N ILE A 211 -8.04 2.90 -19.64
CA ILE A 211 -9.48 3.15 -19.66
C ILE A 211 -9.76 4.58 -20.16
N ASP A 212 -9.09 5.60 -19.61
CA ASP A 212 -9.26 7.00 -20.06
C ASP A 212 -8.90 7.15 -21.53
N MET A 213 -7.78 6.56 -21.96
CA MET A 213 -7.35 6.61 -23.36
C MET A 213 -8.36 5.91 -24.29
N ASN A 214 -8.94 4.78 -23.86
CA ASN A 214 -9.98 4.11 -24.63
C ASN A 214 -11.29 4.91 -24.65
N SER A 215 -11.68 5.53 -23.54
CA SER A 215 -12.85 6.42 -23.46
C SER A 215 -12.68 7.60 -24.41
N ARG A 216 -11.55 8.32 -24.34
CA ARG A 216 -11.24 9.42 -25.26
C ARG A 216 -11.26 8.99 -26.72
N LYS A 217 -10.72 7.80 -27.03
CA LYS A 217 -10.76 7.25 -28.39
C LYS A 217 -12.18 6.88 -28.83
N SER A 218 -13.05 6.48 -27.90
CA SER A 218 -14.47 6.25 -28.17
C SER A 218 -15.19 7.58 -28.41
N ASP A 219 -14.96 8.57 -27.56
CA ASP A 219 -15.57 9.90 -27.64
C ASP A 219 -15.21 10.57 -28.97
N VAL A 220 -13.93 10.55 -29.36
CA VAL A 220 -13.48 11.08 -30.66
C VAL A 220 -14.15 10.37 -31.83
N ARG A 221 -14.33 9.04 -31.76
CA ARG A 221 -15.04 8.31 -32.82
C ARG A 221 -16.52 8.65 -32.86
N GLU A 222 -17.14 8.85 -31.70
CA GLU A 222 -18.54 9.24 -31.62
C GLU A 222 -18.74 10.66 -32.17
N GLU A 223 -17.87 11.60 -31.82
CA GLU A 223 -17.83 12.94 -32.41
C GLU A 223 -17.64 12.89 -33.93
N GLN A 224 -16.75 12.03 -34.43
CA GLN A 224 -16.56 11.82 -35.87
C GLN A 224 -17.84 11.32 -36.55
N LYS A 225 -18.53 10.33 -35.97
CA LYS A 225 -19.81 9.85 -36.49
C LYS A 225 -20.88 10.93 -36.46
N GLN A 226 -20.95 11.74 -35.40
CA GLN A 226 -21.89 12.86 -35.33
C GLN A 226 -21.61 13.91 -36.41
N LEU A 227 -20.34 14.19 -36.70
CA LEU A 227 -19.94 15.06 -37.81
C LEU A 227 -20.36 14.46 -39.16
N GLU A 228 -20.15 13.17 -39.37
CA GLU A 228 -20.57 12.47 -40.60
C GLU A 228 -22.09 12.54 -40.81
N ILE A 229 -22.87 12.26 -39.77
CA ILE A 229 -24.34 12.39 -39.79
C ILE A 229 -24.74 13.84 -40.11
N ARG A 230 -24.08 14.82 -39.48
CA ARG A 230 -24.36 16.24 -39.73
C ARG A 230 -24.05 16.60 -41.19
N ILE A 231 -22.93 16.17 -41.74
CA ILE A 231 -22.56 16.38 -43.14
C ILE A 231 -23.61 15.77 -44.08
N GLN A 232 -24.03 14.53 -43.83
CA GLN A 232 -25.05 13.87 -44.64
C GLN A 232 -26.40 14.58 -44.55
N SER A 233 -26.81 15.00 -43.35
CA SER A 233 -28.05 15.76 -43.15
C SER A 233 -28.03 17.09 -43.89
N MET A 234 -26.89 17.80 -43.89
CA MET A 234 -26.70 19.04 -44.63
C MET A 234 -26.73 18.78 -46.14
N SER A 235 -26.06 17.74 -46.61
CA SER A 235 -26.09 17.34 -48.03
C SER A 235 -27.52 17.05 -48.49
N ASN A 236 -28.28 16.27 -47.72
CA ASN A 236 -29.69 15.99 -48.00
C ASN A 236 -30.53 17.26 -48.01
N HIS A 237 -30.30 18.17 -47.05
CA HIS A 237 -31.00 19.45 -46.99
C HIS A 237 -30.70 20.32 -48.23
N TYR A 238 -29.44 20.44 -48.65
CA TYR A 238 -29.07 21.15 -49.87
C TYR A 238 -29.69 20.50 -51.12
N MET A 239 -29.72 19.17 -51.19
CA MET A 239 -30.36 18.47 -52.31
C MET A 239 -31.87 18.76 -52.39
N ALA A 240 -32.56 18.79 -51.24
CA ALA A 240 -33.97 19.18 -51.16
C ALA A 240 -34.17 20.64 -51.61
N GLN A 241 -33.35 21.58 -51.11
CA GLN A 241 -33.40 22.98 -51.54
C GLN A 241 -33.12 23.15 -53.04
N LEU A 242 -32.18 22.39 -53.61
CA LEU A 242 -31.91 22.37 -55.05
C LEU A 242 -33.12 21.86 -55.84
N GLY A 243 -33.80 20.82 -55.35
CA GLY A 243 -35.06 20.34 -55.91
C GLY A 243 -36.13 21.43 -55.93
N ASP A 244 -36.35 22.10 -54.79
CA ASP A 244 -37.30 23.22 -54.68
C ASP A 244 -36.96 24.37 -55.64
N MET A 245 -35.67 24.73 -55.76
CA MET A 245 -35.23 25.75 -56.72
C MET A 245 -35.50 25.33 -58.17
N ARG A 246 -35.26 24.06 -58.52
CA ARG A 246 -35.56 23.53 -59.86
C ARG A 246 -37.05 23.57 -60.15
N THR A 247 -37.91 23.16 -59.22
CA THR A 247 -39.35 23.24 -59.37
C THR A 247 -39.82 24.68 -59.51
N LYS A 248 -39.26 25.63 -58.74
CA LYS A 248 -39.52 27.06 -58.92
C LYS A 248 -39.10 27.56 -60.31
N MET A 249 -37.96 27.11 -60.83
CA MET A 249 -37.52 27.44 -62.20
C MET A 249 -38.47 26.86 -63.26
N GLU A 250 -38.92 25.62 -63.11
CA GLU A 250 -39.88 24.99 -64.02
C GLU A 250 -41.25 25.69 -63.97
N ALA A 251 -41.71 26.06 -62.77
CA ALA A 251 -42.90 26.88 -62.59
C ALA A 251 -42.76 28.25 -63.27
N ALA A 252 -41.62 28.92 -63.12
CA ALA A 252 -41.34 30.20 -63.79
C ALA A 252 -41.36 30.07 -65.33
N LYS A 253 -40.79 28.97 -65.87
CA LYS A 253 -40.89 28.66 -67.32
C LYS A 253 -42.34 28.47 -67.74
N TRP A 254 -43.13 27.72 -66.98
CA TRP A 254 -44.55 27.46 -67.26
C TRP A 254 -45.40 28.73 -67.19
N GLU A 255 -45.11 29.61 -66.24
CA GLU A 255 -45.76 30.93 -66.17
C GLU A 255 -45.42 31.82 -67.36
N ALA A 256 -44.16 31.82 -67.80
CA ALA A 256 -43.73 32.59 -68.96
C ALA A 256 -44.42 32.11 -70.25
N THR A 257 -44.49 30.79 -70.49
CA THR A 257 -45.18 30.24 -71.67
C THR A 257 -46.68 30.50 -71.61
N ARG A 258 -47.31 30.39 -70.44
CA ARG A 258 -48.73 30.73 -70.26
C ARG A 258 -48.99 32.21 -70.57
N LYS A 259 -48.20 33.13 -70.03
CA LYS A 259 -48.32 34.58 -70.31
C LYS A 259 -48.12 34.88 -71.81
N GLY A 260 -47.12 34.25 -72.45
CA GLY A 260 -46.89 34.38 -73.89
C GLY A 260 -48.03 33.85 -74.75
N MET A 261 -48.57 32.67 -74.41
CA MET A 261 -49.74 32.10 -75.09
C MET A 261 -50.97 33.00 -74.97
N MET A 262 -51.25 33.55 -73.78
CA MET A 262 -52.34 34.51 -73.58
C MET A 262 -52.15 35.77 -74.45
N LEU A 263 -50.92 36.27 -74.58
CA LEU A 263 -50.61 37.41 -75.45
C LEU A 263 -50.89 37.11 -76.92
N ILE A 264 -50.53 35.91 -77.41
CA ILE A 264 -50.79 35.47 -78.79
C ILE A 264 -52.29 35.31 -79.04
N PHE A 265 -53.05 34.74 -78.10
CA PHE A 265 -54.52 34.63 -78.24
C PHE A 265 -55.19 36.01 -78.29
N VAL A 266 -54.77 36.95 -77.45
CA VAL A 266 -55.29 38.33 -77.45
C VAL A 266 -54.95 39.04 -78.77
N SER A 267 -53.73 38.89 -79.29
CA SER A 267 -53.37 39.50 -80.57
C SER A 267 -54.13 38.88 -81.75
N ALA A 268 -54.29 37.55 -81.78
CA ALA A 268 -55.05 36.86 -82.83
C ALA A 268 -56.53 37.23 -82.82
N THR A 269 -57.17 37.29 -81.65
CA THR A 269 -58.58 37.71 -81.52
C THR A 269 -58.78 39.16 -81.95
N PHE A 270 -57.85 40.07 -81.60
CA PHE A 270 -57.87 41.45 -82.09
C PHE A 270 -57.78 41.54 -83.62
N VAL A 271 -56.90 40.76 -84.25
CA VAL A 271 -56.76 40.71 -85.72
C VAL A 271 -58.04 40.18 -86.38
N LEU A 272 -58.66 39.13 -85.83
CA LEU A 272 -59.91 38.57 -86.35
C LEU A 272 -61.10 39.54 -86.22
N LEU A 273 -61.18 40.31 -85.13
CA LEU A 273 -62.19 41.34 -84.96
C LEU A 273 -61.98 42.50 -85.94
N ALA A 274 -60.74 42.94 -86.13
CA ALA A 274 -60.40 43.97 -87.11
C ALA A 274 -60.69 43.52 -88.55
N SER A 275 -60.35 42.27 -88.90
CA SER A 275 -60.66 41.72 -90.22
C SER A 275 -62.17 41.53 -90.45
N ARG A 276 -62.94 41.18 -89.41
CA ARG A 276 -64.41 41.19 -89.47
C ARG A 276 -64.99 42.60 -89.65
N MET A 277 -64.47 43.60 -88.96
CA MET A 277 -64.86 45.01 -89.19
C MET A 277 -64.51 45.47 -90.62
N PHE A 278 -63.39 45.01 -91.17
CA PHE A 278 -62.96 45.33 -92.53
C PHE A 278 -63.73 44.55 -93.63
N MET A 279 -64.08 43.29 -93.39
CA MET A 279 -64.89 42.46 -94.31
C MET A 279 -66.38 42.76 -94.24
N SER A 280 -66.86 43.45 -93.20
CA SER A 280 -68.22 44.00 -93.14
C SER A 280 -68.39 45.31 -93.96
N SER A 281 -67.41 45.68 -94.79
CA SER A 281 -67.46 46.87 -95.69
C SER A 281 -67.38 46.51 -97.18
N LYS A 282 -67.62 45.25 -97.56
CA LYS A 282 -67.75 44.84 -98.96
C LYS A 282 -68.97 43.95 -99.17
N ASP A 283 -70.13 44.58 -99.10
CA ASP A 283 -71.31 44.14 -99.84
C ASP A 283 -71.51 45.10 -101.03
N GLU A 284 -72.16 44.58 -102.09
CA GLU A 284 -72.60 45.26 -103.33
C GLU A 284 -71.57 45.35 -104.49
N LYS A 285 -71.82 44.92 -105.74
CA LYS A 285 -73.06 44.75 -106.53
C LYS A 285 -72.96 43.65 -107.61
N VAL A 286 -74.08 42.96 -107.83
CA VAL A 286 -74.47 42.28 -109.10
C VAL A 286 -75.28 43.27 -109.95
N PRO A 287 -75.19 43.22 -111.30
CA PRO A 287 -76.42 43.37 -112.09
C PRO A 287 -76.58 42.34 -113.21
N ASP A 288 -77.85 41.97 -113.40
CA ASP A 288 -78.46 41.05 -114.36
C ASP A 288 -78.42 41.55 -115.82
N ASP A 289 -78.34 40.64 -116.81
CA ASP A 289 -79.48 40.38 -117.73
C ASP A 289 -79.28 39.19 -118.72
N TYR A 290 -80.39 38.47 -118.96
CA TYR A 290 -80.81 37.74 -120.18
C TYR A 290 -80.63 36.19 -120.39
N ILE A 291 -81.63 35.41 -119.91
CA ILE A 291 -82.55 34.38 -120.53
C ILE A 291 -82.06 33.48 -121.70
N ASP A 292 -81.82 32.16 -121.52
CA ASP A 292 -82.73 30.94 -121.60
C ASP A 292 -82.82 30.36 -123.04
N PRO A 293 -83.29 29.12 -123.38
CA PRO A 293 -83.66 27.90 -122.61
C PRO A 293 -83.15 26.56 -123.25
N TYR A 294 -83.60 25.41 -122.69
CA TYR A 294 -83.54 24.00 -123.22
C TYR A 294 -82.20 23.25 -123.02
N VAL A 295 -82.09 21.94 -122.71
CA VAL A 295 -82.98 20.86 -122.25
C VAL A 295 -82.11 19.64 -121.89
N ASN A 296 -82.54 18.88 -120.86
CA ASN A 296 -82.43 17.43 -120.62
C ASN A 296 -81.11 16.61 -120.54
N HIS A 297 -81.03 15.98 -119.37
CA HIS A 297 -80.98 14.53 -119.10
C HIS A 297 -79.70 13.69 -119.26
N ALA A 298 -79.68 12.70 -118.34
CA ALA A 298 -78.98 11.43 -118.34
C ALA A 298 -77.53 11.48 -117.87
N ASN A 299 -76.97 10.51 -117.16
CA ASN A 299 -77.39 9.42 -116.27
C ASN A 299 -76.08 8.64 -116.00
N ALA A 300 -76.15 7.68 -115.08
CA ALA A 300 -75.25 6.53 -114.94
C ALA A 300 -73.89 6.81 -114.26
N GLN A 301 -73.67 6.37 -113.02
CA GLN A 301 -73.60 5.00 -112.46
C GLN A 301 -72.18 4.40 -112.46
N ASN A 302 -71.98 3.64 -111.39
CA ASN A 302 -70.96 2.61 -111.11
C ASN A 302 -69.64 3.10 -110.50
N ASN A 303 -69.41 2.82 -109.21
CA ASN A 303 -69.22 1.52 -108.49
C ASN A 303 -67.73 1.16 -108.47
N GLY A 304 -67.14 1.14 -107.28
CA GLY A 304 -66.63 -0.10 -106.65
C GLY A 304 -65.11 -0.09 -106.79
N ASP A 305 -64.25 -0.47 -105.86
CA ASP A 305 -64.28 -1.32 -104.66
C ASP A 305 -63.24 -0.70 -103.68
N GLY A 306 -63.29 -0.83 -102.36
CA GLY A 306 -63.50 -2.05 -101.59
C GLY A 306 -62.15 -2.61 -101.13
N MET A 307 -62.08 -2.93 -99.83
CA MET A 307 -61.11 -3.77 -99.11
C MET A 307 -60.02 -3.12 -98.23
N VAL A 308 -59.82 -3.81 -97.10
CA VAL A 308 -59.42 -3.33 -95.77
C VAL A 308 -58.05 -3.96 -95.39
N PRO A 309 -57.67 -4.15 -94.10
CA PRO A 309 -56.49 -3.58 -93.45
C PRO A 309 -55.35 -4.61 -93.27
N ASP A 310 -54.25 -4.24 -92.61
CA ASP A 310 -53.66 -5.19 -91.66
C ASP A 310 -52.81 -4.55 -90.56
N SER A 311 -53.02 -5.13 -89.38
CA SER A 311 -52.32 -5.00 -88.11
C SER A 311 -50.86 -5.47 -88.17
N PHE A 312 -50.00 -4.89 -87.32
CA PHE A 312 -48.94 -5.69 -86.68
C PHE A 312 -48.51 -5.12 -85.32
N VAL A 313 -48.80 -5.93 -84.30
CA VAL A 313 -48.25 -5.92 -82.93
C VAL A 313 -46.88 -6.63 -82.94
N VAL A 314 -46.11 -6.51 -81.83
CA VAL A 314 -44.97 -7.36 -81.36
C VAL A 314 -43.68 -6.53 -81.29
N SER A 315 -42.79 -6.61 -80.30
CA SER A 315 -42.72 -7.14 -78.93
C SER A 315 -41.27 -6.90 -78.48
N HIS A 316 -41.06 -6.76 -77.17
CA HIS A 316 -39.86 -7.04 -76.38
C HIS A 316 -38.47 -7.22 -77.02
N ARG A 317 -37.49 -6.52 -76.43
CA ARG A 317 -36.21 -7.08 -75.95
C ARG A 317 -35.56 -6.04 -75.01
N SER A 318 -35.57 -6.25 -73.68
CA SER A 318 -34.48 -6.85 -72.88
C SER A 318 -33.11 -6.31 -73.23
#